data_AF-A0A4R6BX24-F1
#
_entry.id   AF-A0A4R6BX24-F1
#
_cell.length_a   1.000
_cell.length_b   1.000
_cell.length_c   1.000
_cell.angle_alpha   90.00
_cell.angle_beta   90.00
_cell.angle_gamma   90.00
#
_symmetry.space_group_name_H-M   'P 1'
#
loop_
_entity.id
_entity.type
_entity.pdbx_description
1 polymer ?
#
loop_
_entity_poly.entity_id
_entity_poly.type
_entity_poly.pdbx_seq_one_letter_code
_entity_poly.pdbx_strand_id
1 'polypeptide(L)'
;MIFLFRLAIRLIRTVILIALIAAIIIVIMFKGDIPGIELFGSEKTEQSAIVPQNGTTYSLENNELFKNIPLTQVKNVFNFMDKQEFMDVSGLTRLGYNDDYLIGQRGSDFLLYRFGDKNITMFKSEQDLQNQLQQIGQKMSLQEKSAY
;
A
#
# COMPACT_ATOMS: atom_id res chain seq x y z
N MET A 1 58.41 -7.49 8.20
CA MET A 1 57.40 -6.65 7.50
C MET A 1 56.04 -7.33 7.29
N ILE A 2 55.94 -8.62 6.99
CA ILE A 2 54.65 -9.30 6.65
C ILE A 2 53.63 -9.33 7.81
N PHE A 3 54.10 -9.39 9.06
CA PHE A 3 53.22 -9.45 10.25
C PHE A 3 52.48 -8.13 10.51
N LEU A 4 53.19 -7.00 10.36
CA LEU A 4 52.62 -5.64 10.48
C LEU A 4 51.56 -5.37 9.42
N PHE A 5 51.76 -5.87 8.19
CA PHE A 5 50.80 -5.70 7.09
C PHE A 5 49.50 -6.49 7.32
N ARG A 6 49.59 -7.71 7.86
CA ARG A 6 48.41 -8.53 8.22
C ARG A 6 47.62 -7.93 9.39
N LEU A 7 48.31 -7.31 10.35
CA LEU A 7 47.67 -6.60 11.45
C LEU A 7 46.93 -5.34 10.96
N ALA A 8 47.55 -4.58 10.06
CA ALA A 8 46.94 -3.38 9.48
C ALA A 8 45.65 -3.68 8.70
N ILE A 9 45.64 -4.75 7.88
CA ILE A 9 44.44 -5.16 7.14
C ILE A 9 43.30 -5.57 8.07
N ARG A 10 43.61 -6.25 9.19
CA ARG A 10 42.58 -6.62 10.19
C ARG A 10 41.99 -5.38 10.86
N LEU A 11 42.83 -4.42 11.23
CA LEU A 11 42.39 -3.15 11.82
C LEU A 11 41.53 -2.34 10.85
N ILE A 12 41.94 -2.23 9.58
CA ILE A 12 41.18 -1.56 8.53
C ILE A 12 39.80 -2.21 8.36
N ARG A 13 39.74 -3.55 8.32
CA ARG A 13 38.47 -4.26 8.16
C ARG A 13 37.53 -4.05 9.33
N THR A 14 38.05 -4.01 10.56
CA THR A 14 37.27 -3.71 11.76
C THR A 14 36.74 -2.27 11.76
N VAL A 15 37.57 -1.30 11.36
CA VAL A 15 37.16 0.12 11.24
C VAL A 15 36.05 0.29 10.20
N ILE A 16 36.16 -0.38 9.04
CA ILE A 16 35.12 -0.36 8.00
C ILE A 16 33.81 -0.94 8.53
N LEU A 17 33.85 -2.04 9.26
CA LEU A 17 32.66 -2.71 9.79
C LEU A 17 31.97 -1.85 10.87
N ILE A 18 32.75 -1.20 11.74
CA ILE A 18 32.25 -0.23 12.72
C ILE A 18 31.61 0.97 12.02
N ALA A 19 32.24 1.50 10.96
CA ALA A 19 31.69 2.61 10.18
C ALA A 19 30.36 2.23 9.48
N LEU A 20 30.24 1.00 8.98
CA LEU A 20 29.02 0.49 8.36
C LEU A 20 27.86 0.37 9.38
N ILE A 21 28.15 -0.17 10.56
CA ILE A 21 27.17 -0.25 11.66
C ILE A 21 26.78 1.15 12.14
N ALA A 22 27.74 2.07 12.28
CA ALA A 22 27.46 3.45 12.64
C ALA A 22 26.57 4.15 11.59
N ALA A 23 26.81 3.93 10.30
CA ALA A 23 25.97 4.45 9.23
C ALA A 23 24.53 3.91 9.32
N ILE A 24 24.35 2.61 9.59
CA ILE A 24 23.02 2.00 9.81
C ILE A 24 22.34 2.64 11.03
N ILE A 25 23.05 2.83 12.14
CA ILE A 25 22.50 3.48 13.35
C ILE A 25 22.13 4.93 13.07
N ILE A 26 22.95 5.68 12.33
CA ILE A 26 22.64 7.05 11.91
C ILE A 26 21.36 7.08 11.07
N VAL A 27 21.20 6.16 10.11
CA VAL A 27 19.96 6.04 9.31
C VAL A 27 18.74 5.72 10.18
N ILE A 28 18.90 4.89 11.22
CA ILE A 28 17.82 4.57 12.16
C ILE A 28 17.49 5.75 13.08
N MET A 29 18.50 6.49 13.58
CA MET A 29 18.30 7.67 14.43
C MET A 29 17.77 8.88 13.67
N PHE A 30 18.13 9.02 12.38
CA PHE A 30 17.56 9.99 11.44
C PHE A 30 16.34 9.41 10.69
N LYS A 31 15.51 8.63 11.41
CA LYS A 31 14.13 8.34 10.98
C LYS A 31 13.33 9.64 11.00
N GLY A 32 13.35 10.36 9.87
CA GLY A 32 12.35 11.38 9.59
C GLY A 32 12.81 12.64 8.87
N ASP A 33 13.78 12.61 7.92
CA ASP A 33 13.81 13.50 6.74
C ASP A 33 15.15 13.40 5.97
N ILE A 34 15.35 12.31 5.21
CA ILE A 34 16.36 12.27 4.15
C ILE A 34 15.61 12.12 2.82
N PRO A 35 15.58 13.15 1.96
CA PRO A 35 14.89 13.06 0.67
C PRO A 35 15.63 12.07 -0.25
N GLY A 36 14.96 10.98 -0.62
CA GLY A 36 15.35 10.16 -1.78
C GLY A 36 15.87 8.74 -1.54
N ILE A 37 15.81 8.16 -0.32
CA ILE A 37 16.12 6.73 -0.12
C ILE A 37 15.02 6.04 0.71
N GLU A 38 14.10 5.36 0.04
CA GLU A 38 13.13 4.43 0.64
C GLU A 38 13.70 3.01 0.65
N LEU A 39 14.33 2.59 1.75
CA LEU A 39 14.84 1.21 1.86
C LEU A 39 14.13 0.34 2.89
N PHE A 40 13.43 0.88 3.88
CA PHE A 40 12.49 0.13 4.72
C PHE A 40 11.43 1.09 5.27
N GLY A 41 10.22 1.03 4.69
CA GLY A 41 9.07 1.82 5.10
C GLY A 41 8.78 1.62 6.59
N SER A 42 8.99 2.65 7.38
CA SER A 42 8.46 2.70 8.74
C SER A 42 7.08 3.32 8.68
N GLU A 43 6.09 2.47 8.95
CA GLU A 43 4.79 2.92 9.42
C GLU A 43 4.98 3.86 10.59
N LYS A 44 4.58 5.11 10.39
CA LYS A 44 3.75 5.90 11.31
C LYS A 44 3.32 7.12 10.52
N THR A 45 2.16 7.03 9.88
CA THR A 45 1.41 8.23 9.57
C THR A 45 0.03 8.06 10.16
N GLU A 46 -0.23 8.98 11.06
CA GLU A 46 -1.49 9.17 11.75
C GLU A 46 -2.65 9.16 10.77
N GLN A 47 -3.69 8.51 11.27
CA GLN A 47 -4.98 8.30 10.68
C GLN A 47 -5.62 9.65 10.34
N SER A 48 -5.31 10.19 9.17
CA SER A 48 -6.15 11.21 8.54
C SER A 48 -7.38 10.49 8.01
N ALA A 49 -8.36 10.28 8.89
CA ALA A 49 -9.69 9.90 8.48
C ALA A 49 -10.20 11.00 7.54
N ILE A 50 -10.19 10.72 6.24
CA ILE A 50 -10.88 11.55 5.25
C ILE A 50 -12.35 11.36 5.57
N VAL A 51 -12.94 12.31 6.31
CA VAL A 51 -14.37 12.30 6.67
C VAL A 51 -15.15 12.74 5.43
N PRO A 52 -15.92 11.85 4.79
CA PRO A 52 -16.63 12.19 3.57
C PRO A 52 -17.83 13.10 3.91
N GLN A 53 -17.93 14.24 3.23
CA GLN A 53 -19.12 15.09 3.35
C GLN A 53 -20.19 14.63 2.36
N ASN A 54 -21.40 14.42 2.88
CA ASN A 54 -22.63 13.97 2.20
C ASN A 54 -22.78 12.48 1.87
N GLY A 55 -22.37 11.60 2.77
CA GLY A 55 -22.76 10.19 2.72
C GLY A 55 -22.37 9.50 4.01
N THR A 56 -23.24 8.65 4.56
CA THR A 56 -22.92 7.83 5.73
C THR A 56 -21.79 6.90 5.34
N THR A 57 -20.55 7.28 5.66
CA THR A 57 -19.37 6.48 5.38
C THR A 57 -19.33 5.32 6.34
N TYR A 58 -19.77 4.18 5.84
CA TYR A 58 -19.62 2.91 6.51
C TYR A 58 -18.20 2.41 6.20
N SER A 59 -17.22 2.88 6.96
CA SER A 59 -15.93 2.19 7.09
C SER A 59 -16.17 0.97 7.97
N LEU A 60 -16.74 -0.08 7.41
CA LEU A 60 -17.34 -1.15 8.22
C LEU A 60 -16.90 -2.57 7.87
N GLU A 61 -15.86 -2.76 7.07
CA GLU A 61 -15.35 -4.10 6.81
C GLU A 61 -13.83 -4.15 6.87
N ASN A 62 -13.33 -5.15 7.60
CA ASN A 62 -11.97 -5.63 7.39
C ASN A 62 -11.83 -6.05 5.94
N ASN A 63 -10.64 -5.91 5.36
CA ASN A 63 -10.38 -6.31 3.99
C ASN A 63 -10.57 -7.83 3.79
N GLU A 64 -11.79 -8.22 3.43
CA GLU A 64 -12.13 -9.60 3.09
C GLU A 64 -11.70 -9.96 1.67
N LEU A 65 -11.56 -8.97 0.78
CA LEU A 65 -11.11 -9.18 -0.61
C LEU A 65 -9.72 -9.81 -0.69
N PHE A 66 -8.84 -9.45 0.25
CA PHE A 66 -7.45 -9.89 0.29
C PHE A 66 -7.11 -10.59 1.61
N LYS A 67 -8.05 -11.40 2.11
CA LYS A 67 -7.87 -12.16 3.34
C LYS A 67 -6.61 -13.03 3.26
N ASN A 68 -5.84 -13.04 4.34
CA ASN A 68 -4.57 -13.79 4.47
C ASN A 68 -3.42 -13.30 3.57
N ILE A 69 -3.58 -12.17 2.86
CA ILE A 69 -2.48 -11.54 2.13
C ILE A 69 -1.88 -10.46 3.03
N PRO A 70 -0.54 -10.44 3.24
CA PRO A 70 0.10 -9.32 3.93
C PRO A 70 -0.21 -8.01 3.22
N LEU A 71 -0.64 -6.98 3.96
CA LEU A 71 -1.09 -5.70 3.41
C LEU A 71 -0.08 -5.08 2.42
N THR A 72 1.21 -5.18 2.74
CA THR A 72 2.31 -4.67 1.90
C THR A 72 2.45 -5.39 0.56
N GLN A 73 1.83 -6.57 0.39
CA GLN A 73 1.88 -7.38 -0.82
C GLN A 73 0.57 -7.34 -1.62
N VAL A 74 -0.50 -6.74 -1.08
CA VAL A 74 -1.83 -6.79 -1.71
C VAL A 74 -1.80 -6.22 -3.12
N LYS A 75 -1.15 -5.08 -3.37
CA LYS A 75 -1.01 -4.49 -4.71
C LYS A 75 -0.33 -5.47 -5.68
N ASN A 76 0.78 -6.06 -5.27
CA ASN A 76 1.54 -6.98 -6.11
C ASN A 76 0.69 -8.20 -6.46
N VAL A 77 0.10 -8.85 -5.46
CA VAL A 77 -0.76 -10.02 -5.66
C VAL A 77 -1.94 -9.67 -6.57
N PHE A 78 -2.63 -8.55 -6.32
CA PHE A 78 -3.72 -8.08 -7.17
C PHE A 78 -3.29 -7.85 -8.62
N ASN A 79 -2.12 -7.27 -8.85
CA ASN A 79 -1.59 -7.05 -10.19
C ASN A 79 -1.34 -8.36 -10.94
N PHE A 80 -0.88 -9.41 -10.26
CA PHE A 80 -0.65 -10.73 -10.85
C PHE A 80 -1.93 -11.55 -11.08
N MET A 81 -3.01 -11.25 -10.36
CA MET A 81 -4.28 -11.99 -10.51
C MET A 81 -4.98 -11.66 -11.84
N ASP A 82 -5.57 -12.67 -12.46
CA ASP A 82 -6.56 -12.47 -13.51
C ASP A 82 -7.76 -11.70 -12.94
N LYS A 83 -8.16 -10.63 -13.63
CA LYS A 83 -9.19 -9.72 -13.10
C LYS A 83 -10.58 -10.34 -13.19
N GLN A 84 -10.83 -11.15 -14.22
CA GLN A 84 -12.10 -11.86 -14.35
C GLN A 84 -12.25 -12.90 -13.25
N GLU A 85 -11.20 -13.69 -12.96
CA GLU A 85 -11.19 -14.67 -11.88
C GLU A 85 -11.30 -13.99 -10.51
N PHE A 86 -10.57 -12.89 -10.30
CA PHE A 86 -10.68 -12.11 -9.07
C PHE A 86 -12.13 -11.63 -8.85
N MET A 87 -12.78 -11.12 -9.90
CA MET A 87 -14.18 -10.69 -9.84
C MET A 87 -15.13 -11.83 -9.48
N ASP A 88 -14.94 -13.02 -10.06
CA ASP A 88 -15.76 -14.21 -9.76
C ASP A 88 -15.63 -14.65 -8.30
N VAL A 89 -14.41 -14.67 -7.77
CA VAL A 89 -14.14 -15.13 -6.40
C VAL A 89 -14.57 -14.08 -5.36
N SER A 90 -14.37 -12.79 -5.66
CA SER A 90 -14.74 -11.70 -4.76
C SER A 90 -16.22 -11.32 -4.80
N GLY A 91 -16.96 -11.80 -5.82
CA GLY A 91 -18.34 -11.41 -6.06
C GLY A 91 -18.50 -9.98 -6.58
N LEU A 92 -17.43 -9.40 -7.15
CA LEU A 92 -17.48 -8.08 -7.77
C LEU A 92 -18.03 -8.17 -9.20
N THR A 93 -19.07 -7.41 -9.49
CA THR A 93 -19.69 -7.38 -10.83
C THR A 93 -19.05 -6.36 -11.75
N ARG A 94 -18.58 -5.24 -11.18
CA ARG A 94 -17.79 -4.22 -11.88
C ARG A 94 -16.54 -3.91 -11.06
N LEU A 95 -15.45 -3.62 -11.75
CA LEU A 95 -14.14 -3.36 -11.17
C LEU A 95 -13.51 -2.13 -11.83
N GLY A 96 -12.76 -1.35 -11.06
CA GLY A 96 -11.84 -0.34 -11.57
C GLY A 96 -10.65 -0.28 -10.63
N TYR A 97 -9.47 0.03 -11.15
CA TYR A 97 -8.27 0.12 -10.31
C TYR A 97 -7.22 1.00 -10.97
N ASN A 98 -6.30 1.49 -10.15
CA ASN A 98 -5.09 2.16 -10.58
C ASN A 98 -3.92 1.73 -9.71
N ASP A 99 -2.87 2.54 -9.63
CA ASP A 99 -1.69 2.23 -8.83
C ASP A 99 -1.95 2.19 -7.32
N ASP A 100 -2.93 2.95 -6.83
CA ASP A 100 -3.10 3.17 -5.39
C ASP A 100 -4.42 2.61 -4.86
N TYR A 101 -5.42 2.46 -5.73
CA TYR A 101 -6.78 2.17 -5.35
C TYR A 101 -7.42 1.10 -6.23
N LEU A 102 -8.36 0.39 -5.61
CA LEU A 102 -9.33 -0.50 -6.22
C LEU A 102 -10.73 0.02 -5.88
N ILE A 103 -11.58 0.08 -6.90
CA ILE A 103 -13.01 0.33 -6.77
C ILE A 103 -13.77 -0.87 -7.29
N GLY A 104 -14.90 -1.19 -6.66
CA GLY A 104 -15.70 -2.34 -7.07
C GLY A 104 -17.18 -2.11 -6.82
N GLN A 105 -18.00 -2.86 -7.54
CA GLN A 105 -19.43 -3.01 -7.25
C GLN A 105 -19.70 -4.43 -6.75
N ARG A 106 -20.37 -4.54 -5.61
CA ARG A 106 -20.80 -5.82 -5.02
C ARG A 106 -22.30 -5.75 -4.70
N GLY A 107 -23.12 -6.41 -5.52
CA GLY A 107 -24.57 -6.29 -5.44
C GLY A 107 -25.02 -4.86 -5.72
N SER A 108 -25.72 -4.24 -4.76
CA SER A 108 -26.14 -2.83 -4.83
C SER A 108 -25.12 -1.83 -4.28
N ASP A 109 -24.05 -2.32 -3.65
CA ASP A 109 -23.09 -1.48 -2.94
C ASP A 109 -21.82 -1.28 -3.77
N PHE A 110 -21.14 -0.17 -3.49
CA PHE A 110 -19.90 0.23 -4.14
C PHE A 110 -18.80 0.31 -3.10
N LEU A 111 -17.58 -0.02 -3.48
CA LEU A 111 -16.45 -0.03 -2.57
C LEU A 111 -15.27 0.78 -3.12
N LEU A 112 -14.53 1.37 -2.20
CA LEU A 112 -13.21 1.96 -2.40
C LEU A 112 -12.24 1.30 -1.43
N TYR A 113 -11.17 0.78 -1.99
CA TYR A 113 -10.07 0.17 -1.26
C TYR A 113 -8.76 0.82 -1.69
N ARG A 114 -7.96 1.27 -0.73
CA ARG A 114 -6.58 1.68 -0.98
C ARG A 114 -5.67 0.50 -0.73
N PHE A 115 -4.78 0.19 -1.67
CA PHE A 115 -3.89 -0.95 -1.51
C PHE A 115 -3.02 -0.81 -0.25
N GLY A 116 -3.01 -1.84 0.57
CA GLY A 116 -2.29 -1.86 1.85
C GLY A 116 -3.10 -1.39 3.05
N ASP A 117 -4.31 -0.87 2.86
CA ASP A 117 -5.17 -0.51 3.99
C ASP A 117 -5.84 -1.76 4.57
N LYS A 118 -6.18 -1.68 5.87
CA LYS A 118 -6.91 -2.73 6.60
C LYS A 118 -8.40 -2.74 6.30
N ASN A 119 -8.94 -1.59 5.94
CA ASN A 119 -10.37 -1.35 5.82
C ASN A 119 -10.76 -1.11 4.37
N ILE A 120 -12.00 -1.47 4.05
CA ILE A 120 -12.66 -1.11 2.80
C ILE A 120 -13.73 -0.08 3.13
N THR A 121 -13.84 0.96 2.30
CA THR A 121 -14.89 1.96 2.43
C THR A 121 -16.06 1.59 1.52
N MET A 122 -17.26 1.49 2.08
CA MET A 122 -18.49 1.13 1.34
C MET A 122 -19.38 2.36 1.11
N PHE A 123 -20.01 2.40 -0.05
CA PHE A 123 -20.94 3.43 -0.50
C PHE A 123 -22.24 2.80 -1.02
N LYS A 124 -23.35 3.50 -0.84
CA LYS A 124 -24.68 3.05 -1.31
C LYS A 124 -25.01 3.52 -2.72
N SER A 125 -24.20 4.40 -3.30
CA SER A 125 -24.38 4.87 -4.67
C SER A 125 -23.04 5.04 -5.39
N GLU A 126 -23.05 4.84 -6.72
CA GLU A 126 -21.88 5.10 -7.56
C GLU A 126 -21.51 6.59 -7.53
N GLN A 127 -22.50 7.47 -7.38
CA GLN A 127 -22.28 8.91 -7.30
C GLN A 127 -21.43 9.28 -6.07
N ASP A 128 -21.70 8.70 -4.90
CA ASP A 128 -20.93 8.96 -3.69
C ASP A 128 -19.48 8.47 -3.82
N LEU A 129 -19.29 7.29 -4.43
CA LEU A 129 -17.97 6.78 -4.78
C LEU A 129 -17.23 7.77 -5.70
N GLN A 130 -17.87 8.24 -6.76
CA GLN A 130 -17.26 9.16 -7.71
C GLN A 130 -16.93 10.53 -7.08
N ASN A 131 -17.80 11.03 -6.19
CA ASN A 131 -17.54 12.24 -5.41
C ASN A 131 -16.31 12.05 -4.51
N GLN A 132 -16.21 10.91 -3.82
CA GLN A 132 -15.05 10.59 -3.00
C GLN A 132 -13.77 10.54 -3.84
N LEU A 133 -13.80 9.88 -5.00
CA LEU A 133 -12.65 9.80 -5.91
C LEU A 133 -12.18 11.20 -6.34
N GLN A 134 -13.10 12.09 -6.70
CA GLN A 134 -12.78 13.48 -7.05
C GLN A 134 -12.12 14.23 -5.90
N GLN A 135 -12.62 14.06 -4.67
CA GLN A 135 -12.04 14.69 -3.48
C GLN A 135 -10.60 14.25 -3.22
N ILE A 136 -10.29 12.98 -3.49
CA ILE A 136 -8.92 12.44 -3.34
C ILE A 136 -8.07 12.59 -4.62
N GLY A 137 -8.55 13.35 -5.61
CA GLY A 137 -7.81 13.64 -6.85
C GLY A 137 -7.66 12.42 -7.77
N GLN A 138 -8.51 11.40 -7.61
CA GLN A 138 -8.47 10.18 -8.40
C GLN A 138 -9.56 10.21 -9.47
N LYS A 139 -9.22 9.73 -10.67
CA LYS A 139 -10.17 9.56 -11.78
C LYS A 139 -10.17 8.10 -12.22
N MET A 140 -11.19 7.36 -11.80
CA MET A 140 -11.37 5.95 -12.15
C MET A 140 -12.84 5.66 -12.43
N SER A 141 -13.09 4.69 -13.30
CA SER A 141 -14.43 4.24 -13.67
C SER A 141 -14.57 2.75 -13.42
N LEU A 142 -15.77 2.33 -13.01
CA LEU A 142 -16.14 0.93 -12.93
C LEU A 142 -16.37 0.35 -14.33
N GLN A 143 -15.68 -0.74 -14.63
CA GLN A 143 -15.77 -1.50 -15.87
C GLN A 143 -16.44 -2.85 -15.60
N GLU A 144 -17.21 -3.33 -16.57
CA GLU A 144 -17.81 -4.67 -16.54
C GLU A 144 -16.72 -5.74 -16.64
N LYS A 145 -17.02 -6.95 -16.17
CA LYS A 145 -16.09 -8.10 -16.22
C LYS A 145 -15.50 -8.34 -17.61
N SER A 146 -16.29 -8.14 -18.67
CA SER A 146 -15.88 -8.34 -20.08
C SER A 146 -14.85 -7.33 -20.60
N ALA A 147 -14.52 -6.29 -19.83
CA ALA A 147 -13.50 -5.30 -20.21
C ALA A 147 -12.07 -5.72 -19.85
N TYR A 148 -11.91 -6.83 -19.14
CA TYR A 148 -10.62 -7.42 -18.73
C TYR A 148 -10.38 -8.74 -19.46
#